data_AF-A0A967W152-F1
#
_entry.id   AF-A0A967W152-F1
#
_cell.length_a   1.000
_cell.length_b   1.000
_cell.length_c   1.000
_cell.angle_alpha   90.00
_cell.angle_beta   90.00
_cell.angle_gamma   90.00
#
_symmetry.space_group_name_H-M   'P 1'
#
loop_
_entity.id
_entity.type
_entity.pdbx_description
1 polymer ?
#
loop_
_entity_poly.entity_id
_entity_poly.type
_entity_poly.pdbx_seq_one_letter_code
_entity_poly.pdbx_strand_id
1 'polypeptide(L)'
;MQIIKTNKKFTGLLPLLLFFIISTLFTTKANAQKGLEVQNDTLTKSVLIHPVIKTKEHESLFTREHTYRKQLRLGDQLARDFVVSNIAEDGRPIIYKNDGKQNSDYFSWERKVFAPFDAKVKRINEPNSTNKPGNMNRNERPGLIFFEKENGLKLIYAHVQNIEVGKGDRVKAGQVVAEVGNNGNSRAPHVHVGAWKNKTPLQIQVDLYADQRE
;
A
#
# COMPACT_ATOMS: atom_id res chain seq x y z
N MET A 1 46.01 -21.44 66.04
CA MET A 1 45.93 -21.92 64.65
C MET A 1 44.67 -21.33 64.02
N GLN A 2 44.84 -20.49 62.99
CA GLN A 2 43.90 -19.92 62.00
C GLN A 2 42.45 -19.59 62.43
N ILE A 3 42.06 -18.30 62.50
CA ILE A 3 41.45 -17.47 61.41
C ILE A 3 40.10 -18.08 60.96
N ILE A 4 38.95 -17.39 61.13
CA ILE A 4 38.30 -16.60 60.06
C ILE A 4 37.48 -15.44 60.63
N LYS A 5 37.78 -14.24 60.12
CA LYS A 5 37.00 -13.00 60.25
C LYS A 5 35.78 -13.06 59.31
N THR A 6 34.62 -12.61 59.77
CA THR A 6 33.62 -11.99 58.87
C THR A 6 33.04 -10.73 59.51
N ASN A 7 33.61 -9.59 59.15
CA ASN A 7 32.99 -8.28 59.37
C ASN A 7 32.03 -8.01 58.22
N LYS A 8 30.72 -8.11 58.45
CA LYS A 8 29.72 -7.47 57.58
C LYS A 8 29.69 -5.97 57.92
N LYS A 9 30.39 -5.16 57.14
CA LYS A 9 30.10 -3.73 57.04
C LYS A 9 29.09 -3.53 55.92
N PHE A 10 27.84 -3.23 56.31
CA PHE A 10 26.88 -2.55 55.46
C PHE A 10 27.37 -1.11 55.31
N THR A 11 27.79 -0.74 54.10
CA THR A 11 28.07 0.66 53.75
C THR A 11 27.27 1.03 52.52
N GLY A 12 26.30 1.91 52.74
CA GLY A 12 26.12 3.10 51.92
C GLY A 12 25.76 2.88 50.46
N LEU A 13 24.46 2.94 50.21
CA LEU A 13 23.82 3.52 49.03
C LEU A 13 24.64 4.69 48.40
N LEU A 14 24.70 4.69 47.06
CA LEU A 14 25.15 5.75 46.12
C LEU A 14 26.68 5.91 45.88
N PRO A 15 27.16 5.98 44.61
CA PRO A 15 26.44 6.47 43.43
C PRO A 15 26.53 5.52 42.21
N LEU A 16 25.52 4.67 42.02
CA LEU A 16 25.20 4.11 40.69
C LEU A 16 24.46 5.13 39.80
N LEU A 17 24.27 6.37 40.29
CA LEU A 17 23.57 7.44 39.58
C LEU A 17 24.46 8.21 38.58
N LEU A 18 25.78 8.06 38.62
CA LEU A 18 26.68 8.85 37.75
C LEU A 18 26.87 8.22 36.35
N PHE A 19 26.57 6.93 36.19
CA PHE A 19 26.67 6.25 34.89
C PHE A 19 25.41 6.36 34.02
N PHE A 20 24.31 6.91 34.55
CA PHE A 20 23.08 7.12 33.81
C PHE A 20 22.92 8.54 33.25
N ILE A 21 23.84 9.45 33.54
CA ILE A 21 23.76 10.86 33.11
C ILE A 21 24.60 11.15 31.85
N ILE A 22 25.42 10.20 31.39
CA ILE A 22 26.27 10.40 30.19
C ILE A 22 25.67 9.76 28.91
N SER A 23 24.59 8.96 29.00
CA SER A 23 23.92 8.45 27.79
C SER A 23 22.78 9.35 27.26
N THR A 24 22.32 10.32 28.04
CA THR A 24 21.24 11.25 27.62
C THR A 24 21.74 12.47 26.84
N LEU A 25 23.05 12.65 26.68
CA LEU A 25 23.64 13.79 25.97
C LEU A 25 23.92 13.54 24.48
N PHE A 26 23.68 12.32 23.98
CA PHE A 26 23.67 12.02 22.55
C PHE A 26 22.33 11.40 22.13
N THR A 27 21.22 12.03 22.53
CA THR A 27 20.05 11.95 21.65
C THR A 27 20.43 12.70 20.38
N THR A 28 20.97 12.01 19.38
CA THR A 28 20.81 12.51 18.03
C THR A 28 19.30 12.50 17.81
N LYS A 29 18.64 13.65 18.03
CA LYS A 29 17.35 13.88 17.41
C LYS A 29 17.59 13.49 15.96
N ALA A 30 16.87 12.49 15.47
CA ALA A 30 16.83 12.22 14.05
C ALA A 30 16.56 13.58 13.41
N ASN A 31 17.57 14.15 12.75
CA ASN A 31 17.40 15.43 12.09
C ASN A 31 16.41 15.10 10.97
N ALA A 32 15.14 15.48 11.16
CA ALA A 32 14.19 15.55 10.08
C ALA A 32 14.91 16.22 8.90
N GLN A 33 14.83 15.58 7.74
CA GLN A 33 15.60 15.84 6.53
C GLN A 33 15.89 17.34 6.34
N LYS A 34 17.10 17.79 6.71
CA LYS A 34 17.53 19.19 6.54
C LYS A 34 17.59 19.49 5.04
N GLY A 35 16.90 20.54 4.60
CA GLY A 35 16.94 21.02 3.21
C GLY A 35 15.63 20.93 2.43
N LEU A 36 14.52 20.53 3.04
CA LEU A 36 13.19 20.74 2.45
C LEU A 36 12.72 22.17 2.77
N GLU A 37 13.18 23.15 1.99
CA GLU A 37 12.44 24.41 1.85
C GLU A 37 11.20 24.11 1.00
N VAL A 38 10.11 23.73 1.67
CA VAL A 38 8.81 23.38 1.07
C VAL A 38 8.13 24.68 0.59
N GLN A 39 8.62 25.29 -0.49
CA GLN A 39 7.94 26.40 -1.17
C GLN A 39 6.57 25.91 -1.67
N ASN A 40 5.44 26.22 -1.00
CA ASN A 40 4.07 25.83 -1.42
C ASN A 40 4.06 24.52 -2.22
N ASP A 41 4.73 23.54 -1.65
CA ASP A 41 5.37 22.57 -2.49
C ASP A 41 4.33 21.53 -2.84
N THR A 42 4.31 21.22 -4.13
CA THR A 42 3.48 20.19 -4.71
C THR A 42 3.76 18.79 -4.12
N LEU A 43 4.69 18.64 -3.16
CA LEU A 43 4.84 17.55 -2.19
C LEU A 43 3.78 17.65 -1.08
N THR A 44 2.64 16.96 -1.09
CA THR A 44 2.10 16.01 -2.06
C THR A 44 0.61 15.98 -1.77
N LYS A 45 -0.21 16.57 -2.65
CA LYS A 45 -1.66 16.44 -2.51
C LYS A 45 -1.97 14.96 -2.52
N SER A 46 -2.61 14.47 -1.46
CA SER A 46 -2.96 13.07 -1.30
C SER A 46 -4.45 12.85 -1.49
N VAL A 47 -4.81 11.61 -1.73
CA VAL A 47 -6.16 11.10 -1.57
C VAL A 47 -6.12 9.99 -0.52
N LEU A 48 -7.07 10.04 0.42
CA LEU A 48 -7.34 8.93 1.33
C LEU A 48 -8.36 8.01 0.67
N ILE A 49 -8.04 6.72 0.59
CA ILE A 49 -8.90 5.68 0.01
C ILE A 49 -9.13 4.54 1.00
N HIS A 50 -10.27 3.87 0.84
CA HIS A 50 -10.52 2.56 1.43
C HIS A 50 -9.47 1.53 0.97
N PRO A 51 -9.12 0.52 1.78
CA PRO A 51 -8.33 -0.62 1.34
C PRO A 51 -8.82 -1.18 0.02
N VAL A 52 -7.89 -1.41 -0.92
CA VAL A 52 -8.22 -1.71 -2.32
C VAL A 52 -8.62 -3.17 -2.52
N ILE A 53 -7.96 -4.06 -1.80
CA ILE A 53 -8.12 -5.51 -1.95
C ILE A 53 -8.49 -6.10 -0.60
N LYS A 54 -9.49 -7.00 -0.59
CA LYS A 54 -9.88 -7.74 0.61
C LYS A 54 -8.74 -8.63 1.11
N THR A 55 -8.26 -8.41 2.33
CA THR A 55 -7.28 -9.29 3.00
C THR A 55 -7.99 -10.27 3.95
N LYS A 56 -7.25 -11.28 4.42
CA LYS A 56 -7.61 -12.11 5.59
C LYS A 56 -6.84 -11.59 6.81
N GLU A 57 -7.23 -12.04 8.00
CA GLU A 57 -6.66 -11.64 9.29
C GLU A 57 -5.12 -11.68 9.36
N HIS A 58 -4.48 -12.68 8.73
CA HIS A 58 -3.01 -12.84 8.74
C HIS A 58 -2.32 -12.40 7.44
N GLU A 59 -3.04 -11.75 6.54
CA GLU A 59 -2.48 -11.24 5.30
C GLU A 59 -2.24 -9.74 5.39
N SER A 60 -1.16 -9.29 4.76
CA SER A 60 -0.80 -7.89 4.63
C SER A 60 -1.14 -7.35 3.25
N LEU A 61 -1.49 -6.07 3.19
CA LEU A 61 -1.59 -5.33 1.94
C LEU A 61 -0.21 -4.73 1.59
N PHE A 62 0.52 -5.44 0.73
CA PHE A 62 1.83 -5.01 0.24
C PHE A 62 1.67 -4.09 -0.97
N THR A 63 2.55 -3.08 -1.08
CA THR A 63 2.43 -2.09 -2.14
C THR A 63 3.75 -1.72 -2.78
N ARG A 64 3.68 -1.33 -4.06
CA ARG A 64 4.80 -0.77 -4.80
C ARG A 64 4.45 0.62 -5.34
N GLU A 65 5.29 1.60 -5.03
CA GLU A 65 5.10 2.97 -5.48
C GLU A 65 5.62 3.19 -6.91
N HIS A 66 4.89 3.98 -7.69
CA HIS A 66 5.38 4.57 -8.93
C HIS A 66 5.87 6.00 -8.65
N THR A 67 7.05 6.34 -9.13
CA THR A 67 7.58 7.70 -8.95
C THR A 67 6.92 8.68 -9.90
N TYR A 68 6.89 9.95 -9.51
CA TYR A 68 6.46 11.00 -10.43
C TYR A 68 7.39 11.06 -11.65
N ARG A 69 6.79 10.99 -12.85
CA ARG A 69 7.47 11.19 -14.13
C ARG A 69 6.53 11.89 -15.10
N LYS A 70 6.87 13.10 -15.52
CA LYS A 70 6.01 13.93 -16.39
C LYS A 70 5.62 13.28 -17.72
N GLN A 71 6.40 12.30 -18.19
CA GLN A 71 6.17 11.57 -19.44
C GLN A 71 5.09 10.49 -19.30
N LEU A 72 4.76 10.09 -18.07
CA LEU A 72 3.74 9.09 -17.81
C LEU A 72 2.34 9.69 -17.92
N ARG A 73 1.34 8.84 -18.13
CA ARG A 73 -0.07 9.23 -18.04
C ARG A 73 -0.40 9.63 -16.61
N LEU A 74 -1.39 10.50 -16.40
CA LEU A 74 -1.76 10.96 -15.04
C LEU A 74 -2.06 9.80 -14.08
N GLY A 75 -2.72 8.74 -14.57
CA GLY A 75 -3.02 7.55 -13.76
C GLY A 75 -1.80 6.68 -13.42
N ASP A 76 -0.62 6.95 -13.98
CA ASP A 76 0.63 6.24 -13.69
C ASP A 76 1.62 7.13 -12.90
N GLN A 77 1.36 8.44 -12.82
CA GLN A 77 2.16 9.38 -12.04
C GLN A 77 1.76 9.27 -10.57
N LEU A 78 2.73 9.02 -9.67
CA LEU A 78 2.45 8.83 -8.23
C LEU A 78 1.44 7.69 -7.95
N ALA A 79 1.34 6.74 -8.87
CA ALA A 79 0.47 5.58 -8.74
C ALA A 79 1.04 4.56 -7.75
N ARG A 80 0.23 3.57 -7.40
CA ARG A 80 0.58 2.53 -6.42
C ARG A 80 -0.02 1.21 -6.84
N ASP A 81 0.81 0.17 -6.88
CA ASP A 81 0.37 -1.20 -7.12
C ASP A 81 0.07 -1.86 -5.77
N PHE A 82 -1.06 -2.56 -5.67
CA PHE A 82 -1.53 -3.25 -4.48
C PHE A 82 -1.53 -4.76 -4.68
N VAL A 83 -0.96 -5.47 -3.71
CA VAL A 83 -0.78 -6.92 -3.72
C VAL A 83 -1.08 -7.45 -2.32
N VAL A 84 -1.70 -8.63 -2.23
CA VAL A 84 -1.84 -9.36 -0.97
C VAL A 84 -0.57 -10.17 -0.74
N SER A 85 -0.01 -10.08 0.46
CA SER A 85 1.14 -10.86 0.89
C SER A 85 0.87 -11.59 2.20
N ASN A 86 1.48 -12.74 2.38
CA ASN A 86 1.66 -13.35 3.69
C ASN A 86 3.10 -13.08 4.19
N ILE A 87 3.41 -13.44 5.43
CA ILE A 87 4.75 -13.36 6.01
C ILE A 87 5.31 -14.79 6.10
N ALA A 88 6.46 -15.02 5.47
CA ALA A 88 7.18 -16.28 5.59
C ALA A 88 7.75 -16.46 7.01
N GLU A 89 8.17 -17.68 7.35
CA GLU A 89 8.78 -18.00 8.66
C GLU A 89 9.99 -17.12 8.98
N ASP A 90 10.74 -16.68 7.95
CA ASP A 90 11.89 -15.79 8.08
C ASP A 90 11.52 -14.29 8.13
N GLY A 91 10.24 -13.98 8.22
CA GLY A 91 9.73 -12.61 8.33
C GLY A 91 9.61 -11.86 6.99
N ARG A 92 9.99 -12.46 5.86
CA ARG A 92 9.87 -11.78 4.56
C ARG A 92 8.45 -11.82 4.02
N PRO A 93 7.98 -10.75 3.35
CA PRO A 93 6.71 -10.79 2.65
C PRO A 93 6.79 -11.72 1.45
N ILE A 94 5.84 -12.64 1.34
CA ILE A 94 5.64 -13.54 0.20
C ILE A 94 4.29 -13.23 -0.44
N ILE A 95 4.27 -13.09 -1.77
CA ILE A 95 3.07 -12.68 -2.52
C ILE A 95 2.40 -13.85 -3.26
N TYR A 96 3.01 -15.04 -3.21
CA TYR A 96 2.51 -16.26 -3.81
C TYR A 96 2.93 -17.49 -3.00
N LYS A 97 2.23 -18.61 -3.22
CA LYS A 97 2.60 -19.97 -2.80
C LYS A 97 3.25 -20.74 -3.95
N ASN A 98 3.79 -21.92 -3.68
CA ASN A 98 4.41 -22.78 -4.69
C ASN A 98 5.56 -22.05 -5.44
N ASP A 99 5.57 -22.11 -6.78
CA ASP A 99 6.61 -21.51 -7.62
C ASP A 99 6.19 -20.21 -8.33
N GLY A 100 4.96 -19.74 -8.09
CA GLY A 100 4.44 -18.48 -8.64
C GLY A 100 4.27 -18.49 -10.17
N LYS A 101 4.30 -19.65 -10.83
CA LYS A 101 4.17 -19.72 -12.30
C LYS A 101 2.74 -19.66 -12.80
N GLN A 102 1.76 -19.88 -11.92
CA GLN A 102 0.34 -19.78 -12.22
C GLN A 102 -0.27 -18.60 -11.48
N ASN A 103 -1.28 -17.95 -12.07
CA ASN A 103 -1.94 -16.83 -11.41
C ASN A 103 -2.55 -17.24 -10.06
N SER A 104 -3.13 -18.44 -9.99
CA SER A 104 -3.70 -19.04 -8.78
C SER A 104 -2.71 -19.28 -7.64
N ASP A 105 -1.41 -19.15 -7.89
CA ASP A 105 -0.38 -19.19 -6.86
C ASP A 105 -0.33 -17.88 -6.06
N TYR A 106 -0.73 -16.75 -6.64
CA TYR A 106 -0.66 -15.45 -5.97
C TYR A 106 -1.81 -15.26 -4.98
N PHE A 107 -1.52 -14.77 -3.78
CA PHE A 107 -2.54 -14.53 -2.76
C PHE A 107 -3.58 -13.47 -3.19
N SER A 108 -3.20 -12.57 -4.10
CA SER A 108 -4.10 -11.58 -4.67
C SER A 108 -5.07 -12.15 -5.70
N TRP A 109 -4.80 -13.30 -6.32
CA TRP A 109 -5.58 -13.75 -7.48
C TRP A 109 -7.07 -13.90 -7.15
N GLU A 110 -7.92 -13.34 -8.00
CA GLU A 110 -9.39 -13.34 -7.86
C GLU A 110 -9.92 -12.75 -6.53
N ARG A 111 -9.06 -12.05 -5.79
CA ARG A 111 -9.48 -11.40 -4.54
C ARG A 111 -10.44 -10.26 -4.85
N LYS A 112 -11.44 -10.06 -3.99
CA LYS A 112 -12.38 -8.94 -4.15
C LYS A 112 -11.66 -7.61 -4.06
N VAL A 113 -11.98 -6.73 -5.00
CA VAL A 113 -11.52 -5.35 -5.08
C VAL A 113 -12.64 -4.44 -4.62
N PHE A 114 -12.32 -3.55 -3.69
CA PHE A 114 -13.27 -2.62 -3.08
C PHE A 114 -13.19 -1.25 -3.75
N ALA A 115 -14.32 -0.54 -3.81
CA ALA A 115 -14.38 0.85 -4.23
C ALA A 115 -13.55 1.72 -3.27
N PRO A 116 -12.78 2.70 -3.79
CA PRO A 116 -11.85 3.49 -2.99
C PRO A 116 -12.54 4.48 -2.06
N PHE A 117 -13.74 4.91 -2.42
CA PHE A 117 -14.53 5.93 -1.73
C PHE A 117 -15.91 6.01 -2.39
N ASP A 118 -16.82 6.76 -1.78
CA ASP A 118 -18.07 7.19 -2.41
C ASP A 118 -17.81 7.96 -3.71
N ALA A 119 -18.30 7.42 -4.83
CA ALA A 119 -18.11 8.03 -6.15
C ALA A 119 -19.07 7.49 -7.20
N LYS A 120 -19.06 8.15 -8.37
CA LYS A 120 -19.69 7.65 -9.59
C LYS A 120 -18.67 6.87 -10.44
N VAL A 121 -19.06 5.70 -10.94
CA VAL A 121 -18.32 4.96 -11.96
C VAL A 121 -18.50 5.67 -13.30
N LYS A 122 -17.43 6.26 -13.82
CA LYS A 122 -17.47 7.04 -15.07
C LYS A 122 -17.23 6.22 -16.32
N ARG A 123 -16.40 5.18 -16.18
CA ARG A 123 -16.02 4.31 -17.28
C ARG A 123 -15.53 2.99 -16.73
N ILE A 124 -15.88 1.91 -17.40
CA ILE A 124 -15.26 0.60 -17.22
C ILE A 124 -14.62 0.16 -18.53
N ASN A 125 -13.71 -0.80 -18.44
CA ASN A 125 -13.14 -1.50 -19.57
C ASN A 125 -12.96 -2.95 -19.15
N GLU A 126 -13.64 -3.88 -19.81
CA GLU A 126 -13.40 -5.31 -19.56
C GLU A 126 -12.06 -5.75 -20.17
N PRO A 127 -11.27 -6.58 -19.48
CA PRO A 127 -10.10 -7.20 -20.08
C PRO A 127 -10.51 -8.14 -21.22
N ASN A 128 -9.63 -8.33 -22.18
CA ASN A 128 -9.82 -9.30 -23.27
C ASN A 128 -8.84 -10.49 -23.22
N SER A 129 -7.96 -10.52 -22.23
CA SER A 129 -6.99 -11.60 -22.03
C SER A 129 -6.59 -11.70 -20.56
N THR A 130 -5.97 -12.82 -20.21
CA THR A 130 -5.30 -13.04 -18.94
C THR A 130 -3.85 -13.42 -19.23
N ASN A 131 -2.92 -12.70 -18.63
CA ASN A 131 -1.49 -12.92 -18.73
C ASN A 131 -1.06 -14.12 -17.90
N LYS A 132 0.01 -14.79 -18.36
CA LYS A 132 0.78 -15.71 -17.51
C LYS A 132 1.76 -14.92 -16.63
N PRO A 133 1.95 -15.27 -15.35
CA PRO A 133 2.97 -14.64 -14.51
C PRO A 133 4.34 -14.51 -15.21
N GLY A 134 4.98 -13.36 -15.05
CA GLY A 134 6.22 -12.95 -15.72
C GLY A 134 6.04 -12.34 -17.11
N ASN A 135 4.92 -12.61 -17.80
CA ASN A 135 4.71 -12.23 -19.20
C ASN A 135 3.58 -11.20 -19.32
N MET A 136 3.91 -9.95 -19.64
CA MET A 136 2.91 -8.91 -19.93
C MET A 136 2.59 -8.86 -21.43
N ASN A 137 1.35 -8.52 -21.77
CA ASN A 137 0.98 -8.19 -23.14
C ASN A 137 0.43 -6.76 -23.22
N ARG A 138 1.26 -5.83 -23.72
CA ARG A 138 0.94 -4.40 -23.78
C ARG A 138 -0.07 -4.03 -24.87
N ASN A 139 -0.30 -4.94 -25.82
CA ASN A 139 -1.22 -4.73 -26.92
C ASN A 139 -2.66 -5.10 -26.53
N GLU A 140 -2.81 -5.89 -25.46
CA GLU A 140 -4.11 -6.33 -24.99
C GLU A 140 -4.78 -5.29 -24.10
N ARG A 141 -6.10 -5.34 -24.12
CA ARG A 141 -6.96 -4.41 -23.40
C ARG A 141 -6.98 -4.81 -21.92
N PRO A 142 -6.50 -3.95 -20.98
CA PRO A 142 -6.54 -4.25 -19.57
C PRO A 142 -7.93 -4.01 -18.98
N GLY A 143 -8.27 -4.70 -17.89
CA GLY A 143 -9.45 -4.39 -17.10
C GLY A 143 -9.26 -3.07 -16.36
N LEU A 144 -10.20 -2.13 -16.50
CA LEU A 144 -10.12 -0.80 -15.89
C LEU A 144 -11.45 -0.39 -15.26
N ILE A 145 -11.39 0.35 -14.15
CA ILE A 145 -12.53 1.09 -13.57
C ILE A 145 -12.11 2.51 -13.27
N PHE A 146 -12.91 3.49 -13.70
CA PHE A 146 -12.71 4.92 -13.43
C PHE A 146 -13.78 5.43 -12.49
N PHE A 147 -13.35 5.98 -11.36
CA PHE A 147 -14.18 6.64 -10.36
C PHE A 147 -14.03 8.15 -10.45
N GLU A 148 -15.12 8.88 -10.24
CA GLU A 148 -15.08 10.34 -10.13
C GLU A 148 -16.01 10.84 -9.03
N LYS A 149 -15.50 11.75 -8.20
CA LYS A 149 -16.29 12.54 -7.25
C LYS A 149 -16.79 13.83 -7.88
N GLU A 150 -17.83 14.42 -7.29
CA GLU A 150 -18.42 15.69 -7.75
C GLU A 150 -17.41 16.85 -7.75
N ASN A 151 -16.43 16.82 -6.85
CA ASN A 151 -15.38 17.83 -6.78
C ASN A 151 -14.25 17.64 -7.83
N GLY A 152 -14.42 16.74 -8.81
CA GLY A 152 -13.50 16.48 -9.91
C GLY A 152 -12.29 15.59 -9.57
N LEU A 153 -12.22 15.02 -8.36
CA LEU A 153 -11.25 13.97 -8.03
C LEU A 153 -11.55 12.71 -8.85
N LYS A 154 -10.53 12.18 -9.51
CA LYS A 154 -10.58 10.96 -10.32
C LYS A 154 -9.62 9.92 -9.80
N LEU A 155 -10.02 8.66 -9.90
CA LEU A 155 -9.19 7.51 -9.53
C LEU A 155 -9.43 6.37 -10.53
N ILE A 156 -8.37 5.67 -10.90
CA ILE A 156 -8.39 4.50 -11.78
C ILE A 156 -7.92 3.26 -11.05
N TYR A 157 -8.65 2.15 -11.23
CA TYR A 157 -8.12 0.81 -11.03
C TYR A 157 -7.77 0.20 -12.38
N ALA A 158 -6.62 -0.47 -12.45
CA ALA A 158 -6.18 -1.22 -13.61
C ALA A 158 -5.76 -2.64 -13.24
N HIS A 159 -5.76 -3.52 -14.26
CA HIS A 159 -5.46 -4.94 -14.16
C HIS A 159 -6.51 -5.76 -13.39
N VAL A 160 -7.72 -5.22 -13.22
CA VAL A 160 -8.86 -5.93 -12.62
C VAL A 160 -9.52 -6.87 -13.63
N GLN A 161 -10.39 -7.75 -13.15
CA GLN A 161 -11.25 -8.63 -13.96
C GLN A 161 -12.59 -8.83 -13.24
N ASN A 162 -13.54 -9.52 -13.89
CA ASN A 162 -14.86 -9.82 -13.32
C ASN A 162 -15.51 -8.57 -12.69
N ILE A 163 -15.64 -7.50 -13.48
CA ILE A 163 -16.13 -6.20 -13.00
C ILE A 163 -17.61 -6.30 -12.64
N GLU A 164 -17.96 -5.94 -11.40
CA GLU A 164 -19.31 -6.09 -10.82
C GLU A 164 -20.11 -4.77 -10.84
N VAL A 165 -19.60 -3.72 -11.50
CA VAL A 165 -20.23 -2.39 -11.60
C VAL A 165 -20.30 -1.88 -13.03
N GLY A 166 -21.33 -1.11 -13.33
CA GLY A 166 -21.57 -0.48 -14.62
C GLY A 166 -21.16 0.99 -14.68
N LYS A 167 -20.97 1.50 -15.90
CA LYS A 167 -20.85 2.94 -16.13
C LYS A 167 -22.14 3.63 -15.68
N GLY A 168 -22.01 4.63 -14.82
CA GLY A 168 -23.13 5.42 -14.31
C GLY A 168 -23.44 5.14 -12.84
N ASP A 169 -23.05 3.98 -12.34
CA ASP A 169 -23.35 3.53 -10.99
C ASP A 169 -22.73 4.44 -9.93
N ARG A 170 -23.40 4.53 -8.79
CA ARG A 170 -22.84 5.12 -7.57
C ARG A 170 -22.39 3.97 -6.67
N VAL A 171 -21.14 4.06 -6.21
CA VAL A 171 -20.55 3.09 -5.29
C VAL A 171 -20.27 3.76 -3.95
N LYS A 172 -20.30 2.96 -2.88
CA LYS A 172 -19.83 3.35 -1.55
C LYS A 172 -18.40 2.89 -1.33
N ALA A 173 -17.64 3.58 -0.48
CA ALA A 173 -16.35 3.08 0.01
C ALA A 173 -16.53 1.62 0.52
N GLY A 174 -15.58 0.73 0.22
CA GLY A 174 -15.66 -0.66 0.68
C GLY A 174 -16.58 -1.58 -0.14
N GLN A 175 -17.43 -1.02 -1.01
CA GLN A 175 -18.29 -1.84 -1.89
C GLN A 175 -17.43 -2.66 -2.86
N VAL A 176 -17.73 -3.95 -3.03
CA VAL A 176 -17.09 -4.80 -4.05
C VAL A 176 -17.41 -4.27 -5.45
N VAL A 177 -16.38 -4.11 -6.29
CA VAL A 177 -16.51 -3.59 -7.66
C VAL A 177 -15.89 -4.48 -8.73
N ALA A 178 -14.99 -5.38 -8.36
CA ALA A 178 -14.31 -6.29 -9.27
C ALA A 178 -13.51 -7.34 -8.50
N GLU A 179 -12.74 -8.12 -9.23
CA GLU A 179 -11.71 -9.00 -8.73
C GLU A 179 -10.32 -8.61 -9.25
N VAL A 180 -9.28 -8.96 -8.50
CA VAL A 180 -7.91 -8.80 -8.94
C VAL A 180 -7.66 -9.70 -10.15
N GLY A 181 -7.06 -9.13 -11.19
CA GLY A 181 -6.64 -9.84 -12.38
C GLY A 181 -5.15 -9.74 -12.66
N ASN A 182 -4.75 -10.24 -13.83
CA ASN A 182 -3.41 -10.14 -14.38
C ASN A 182 -3.57 -10.03 -15.89
N ASN A 183 -3.75 -8.82 -16.42
CA ASN A 183 -4.05 -8.59 -17.83
C ASN A 183 -3.42 -7.28 -18.32
N GLY A 184 -3.26 -7.15 -19.65
CA GLY A 184 -2.61 -5.99 -20.27
C GLY A 184 -1.17 -5.79 -19.78
N ASN A 185 -0.82 -4.59 -19.33
CA ASN A 185 0.52 -4.23 -18.86
C ASN A 185 0.85 -4.72 -17.43
N SER A 186 0.40 -5.93 -17.07
CA SER A 186 0.70 -6.57 -15.78
C SER A 186 1.57 -7.83 -15.96
N ARG A 187 2.47 -8.11 -15.02
CA ARG A 187 3.26 -9.35 -14.99
C ARG A 187 2.83 -10.32 -13.90
N ALA A 188 1.98 -9.92 -12.98
CA ALA A 188 1.57 -10.72 -11.83
C ALA A 188 0.25 -10.16 -11.28
N PRO A 189 -0.59 -10.98 -10.62
CA PRO A 189 -1.83 -10.51 -10.00
C PRO A 189 -1.64 -9.33 -9.03
N HIS A 190 -2.20 -8.18 -9.38
CA HIS A 190 -2.19 -6.96 -8.56
C HIS A 190 -3.27 -5.97 -9.03
N VAL A 191 -3.54 -4.93 -8.25
CA VAL A 191 -4.35 -3.78 -8.68
C VAL A 191 -3.47 -2.55 -8.76
N HIS A 192 -3.36 -1.96 -9.94
CA HIS A 192 -2.72 -0.65 -10.11
C HIS A 192 -3.72 0.45 -9.81
N VAL A 193 -3.34 1.41 -8.98
CA VAL A 193 -4.17 2.54 -8.57
C VAL A 193 -3.49 3.85 -8.93
N GLY A 194 -4.21 4.71 -9.64
CA GLY A 194 -3.77 6.08 -9.93
C GLY A 194 -4.85 7.08 -9.56
N ALA A 195 -4.46 8.24 -9.04
CA ALA A 195 -5.40 9.30 -8.67
C ALA A 195 -4.92 10.66 -9.15
N TRP A 196 -5.85 11.50 -9.58
CA TRP A 196 -5.55 12.86 -10.00
C TRP A 196 -6.76 13.77 -9.83
N LYS A 197 -6.49 15.07 -9.76
CA LYS A 197 -7.51 16.12 -9.88
C LYS A 197 -7.02 17.14 -10.90
N ASN A 198 -7.85 17.44 -11.89
CA ASN A 198 -7.46 18.24 -13.06
C ASN A 198 -6.23 17.62 -13.76
N LYS A 199 -5.08 18.32 -13.76
CA LYS A 199 -3.80 17.83 -14.31
C LYS A 199 -2.75 17.52 -13.22
N THR A 200 -3.18 17.43 -11.97
CA THR A 200 -2.29 17.20 -10.83
C THR A 200 -2.45 15.74 -10.35
N PRO A 201 -1.41 14.90 -10.46
CA PRO A 201 -1.43 13.57 -9.84
C PRO A 201 -1.44 13.68 -8.32
N LEU A 202 -1.98 12.67 -7.65
CA LEU A 202 -2.14 12.64 -6.20
C LEU A 202 -1.46 11.40 -5.61
N GLN A 203 -0.82 11.57 -4.45
CA GLN A 203 -0.35 10.43 -3.66
C GLN A 203 -1.52 9.66 -3.05
N ILE A 204 -1.35 8.35 -2.90
CA ILE A 204 -2.39 7.46 -2.39
C ILE A 204 -2.10 7.09 -0.95
N GLN A 205 -2.94 7.58 -0.04
CA GLN A 205 -2.99 7.15 1.36
C GLN A 205 -4.13 6.16 1.53
N VAL A 206 -3.91 5.15 2.36
CA VAL A 206 -4.87 4.06 2.57
C VAL A 206 -5.37 4.14 4.00
N ASP A 207 -6.68 4.08 4.14
CA ASP A 207 -7.34 3.98 5.43
C ASP A 207 -7.25 2.55 5.99
N LEU A 208 -6.18 2.27 6.71
CA LEU A 208 -5.97 0.95 7.32
C LEU A 208 -6.90 0.65 8.51
N TYR A 209 -7.73 1.61 8.92
CA TYR A 209 -8.72 1.47 9.98
C TYR A 209 -10.16 1.48 9.43
N ALA A 210 -10.35 1.28 8.12
CA ALA A 210 -11.66 1.32 7.49
C ALA A 210 -12.61 0.29 8.13
N ASP A 211 -12.17 -0.96 8.28
CA ASP A 211 -12.96 -2.05 8.87
C ASP A 211 -13.37 -1.81 10.34
N GLN A 212 -12.70 -0.89 11.05
CA GLN A 212 -13.05 -0.53 12.43
C GLN A 212 -14.10 0.58 12.53
N ARG A 213 -14.46 1.20 11.40
CA ARG A 213 -15.36 2.35 11.32
C ARG A 213 -16.73 2.01 10.71
N GLU A 214 -16.89 0.79 10.20
CA GLU A 214 -18.14 0.21 9.71
C GLU A 214 -18.92 -0.48 10.84
#